data_AF-B4WNR0-F1
#
_entry.id   AF-B4WNR0-F1
#
_cell.length_a   1.000
_cell.length_b   1.000
_cell.length_c   1.000
_cell.angle_alpha   90.00
_cell.angle_beta   90.00
_cell.angle_gamma   90.00
#
_symmetry.space_group_name_H-M   'P 1'
#
loop_
_entity.id
_entity.type
_entity.pdbx_description
1 polymer ?
#
loop_
_entity_poly.entity_id
_entity_poly.type
_entity_poly.pdbx_seq_one_letter_code
_entity_poly.pdbx_strand_id
1 'polypeptide(L)'
;MPNLINSLEDHDRFVEQVSTEIANGENSSLSLLHLSAASKNIKHHIPDAKLIAVLQNHVERGYSDFLFSTDRNSEPIYDFVEAIETESKRIQKNYWFRWHYQQQGFYFRQIKRHFDLFLVTQVRVCLYAESKKNTSKVLRDIFQFFQVDDSFISNSP
;
A
#
# COMPACT_ATOMS: atom_id res chain seq x y z
N MET A 1 18.55 -5.99 1.89
CA MET A 1 17.46 -5.99 2.88
C MET A 1 17.18 -7.44 3.23
N PRO A 2 17.48 -7.91 4.45
CA PRO A 2 17.50 -9.35 4.77
C PRO A 2 16.12 -10.04 4.91
N ASN A 3 14.99 -9.31 4.84
CA ASN A 3 13.64 -9.86 5.03
C ASN A 3 12.73 -9.65 3.80
N LEU A 4 13.31 -9.68 2.59
CA LEU A 4 12.54 -9.47 1.37
C LEU A 4 11.84 -10.79 0.97
N ILE A 5 10.51 -10.84 1.01
CA ILE A 5 9.71 -11.97 0.53
C ILE A 5 9.65 -11.89 -1.00
N ASN A 6 10.36 -12.78 -1.70
CA ASN A 6 10.47 -12.77 -3.16
C ASN A 6 9.96 -14.06 -3.83
N SER A 7 9.58 -15.05 -3.04
CA SER A 7 9.09 -16.34 -3.50
C SER A 7 7.95 -16.83 -2.61
N LEU A 8 7.19 -17.82 -3.09
CA LEU A 8 6.17 -18.48 -2.26
C LEU A 8 6.81 -19.18 -1.05
N GLU A 9 8.00 -19.76 -1.21
CA GLU A 9 8.74 -20.38 -0.10
C GLU A 9 9.16 -19.36 0.97
N ASP A 10 9.50 -18.13 0.58
CA ASP A 10 9.76 -17.04 1.56
C ASP A 10 8.50 -16.64 2.31
N HIS A 11 7.36 -16.59 1.60
CA HIS A 11 6.07 -16.28 2.19
C HIS A 11 5.64 -17.37 3.18
N ASP A 12 5.75 -18.64 2.79
CA ASP A 12 5.37 -19.78 3.63
C ASP A 12 6.23 -19.81 4.90
N ARG A 13 7.54 -19.58 4.78
CA ARG A 13 8.43 -19.43 5.96
C ARG A 13 8.04 -18.26 6.86
N PHE A 14 7.58 -17.15 6.30
CA PHE A 14 7.09 -16.02 7.09
C PHE A 14 5.80 -16.39 7.85
N VAL A 15 4.91 -17.16 7.23
CA VAL A 15 3.69 -17.66 7.86
C VAL A 15 3.99 -18.71 8.93
N GLU A 16 4.97 -19.59 8.72
CA GLU A 16 5.38 -20.62 9.68
C GLU A 16 5.99 -20.07 10.98
N GLN A 17 6.43 -18.80 11.00
CA GLN A 17 6.93 -18.15 12.21
C GLN A 17 5.82 -17.72 13.18
N VAL A 18 4.55 -17.87 12.80
CA VAL A 18 3.39 -17.54 13.63
C VAL A 18 3.17 -18.63 14.67
N SER A 19 2.88 -18.22 15.90
CA SER A 19 2.63 -19.14 17.01
C SER A 19 1.17 -19.11 17.46
N THR A 20 0.78 -18.05 18.17
CA THR A 20 -0.52 -17.92 18.85
C THR A 20 -1.29 -16.69 18.37
N GLU A 21 -0.72 -15.93 17.43
CA GLU A 21 -1.31 -14.72 16.88
C GLU A 21 -2.55 -15.04 16.03
N ILE A 22 -3.61 -14.27 16.25
CA ILE A 22 -4.90 -14.40 15.53
C ILE A 22 -4.80 -13.87 14.09
N ALA A 23 -3.91 -12.90 13.85
CA ALA A 23 -3.69 -12.30 12.55
C ALA A 23 -2.19 -12.10 12.31
N ASN A 24 -1.72 -12.60 11.16
CA ASN A 24 -0.39 -12.31 10.62
C ASN A 24 -0.55 -11.60 9.27
N GLY A 25 0.35 -10.69 8.94
CA GLY A 25 0.27 -9.93 7.71
C GLY A 25 1.60 -9.31 7.32
N GLU A 26 1.71 -9.01 6.03
CA GLU A 26 2.80 -8.24 5.45
C GLU A 26 2.32 -6.85 5.01
N ASN A 27 3.27 -5.95 4.79
CA ASN A 27 2.99 -4.66 4.18
C ASN A 27 3.85 -4.47 2.94
N SER A 28 3.20 -4.31 1.79
CA SER A 28 3.83 -3.92 0.54
C SER A 28 3.02 -2.83 -0.13
N SER A 29 3.56 -1.61 -0.14
CA SER A 29 2.94 -0.47 -0.83
C SER A 29 2.74 -0.75 -2.33
N LEU A 30 3.49 -1.71 -2.90
CA LEU A 30 3.47 -2.05 -4.33
C LEU A 30 2.36 -3.02 -4.72
N SER A 31 2.03 -3.97 -3.84
CA SER A 31 1.10 -5.06 -4.15
C SER A 31 -0.34 -4.58 -4.25
N LEU A 32 -0.78 -3.67 -3.39
CA LEU A 32 -2.18 -3.23 -3.40
C LEU A 32 -2.48 -2.17 -4.47
N LEU A 33 -1.52 -1.33 -4.83
CA LEU A 33 -1.80 -0.17 -5.67
C LEU A 33 -1.26 -0.30 -7.10
N HIS A 34 -0.08 -0.87 -7.29
CA HIS A 34 0.66 -0.68 -8.55
C HIS A 34 0.68 -1.89 -9.49
N LEU A 35 0.71 -3.10 -8.94
CA LEU A 35 0.79 -4.32 -9.75
C LEU A 35 -0.61 -4.88 -10.04
N SER A 36 -1.08 -4.77 -11.28
CA SER A 36 -2.41 -5.28 -11.66
C SER A 36 -2.59 -6.78 -11.47
N ALA A 37 -1.48 -7.55 -11.51
CA ALA A 37 -1.50 -8.99 -11.25
C ALA A 37 -1.65 -9.33 -9.77
N ALA A 38 -1.29 -8.41 -8.85
CA ALA A 38 -1.25 -8.69 -7.43
C ALA A 38 -2.63 -9.07 -6.86
N SER A 39 -3.70 -8.36 -7.22
CA SER A 39 -5.06 -8.71 -6.75
C SER A 39 -5.44 -10.15 -7.11
N LYS A 40 -5.08 -10.61 -8.32
CA LYS A 40 -5.35 -11.98 -8.77
C LYS A 40 -4.47 -13.00 -8.04
N ASN A 41 -3.19 -12.71 -7.88
CA ASN A 41 -2.25 -13.59 -7.21
C ASN A 41 -2.62 -13.76 -5.72
N ILE A 42 -2.92 -12.65 -5.03
CA ILE A 42 -3.38 -12.69 -3.64
C ILE A 42 -4.67 -13.51 -3.56
N LYS A 43 -5.64 -13.28 -4.46
CA LYS A 43 -6.89 -14.04 -4.44
C LYS A 43 -6.67 -15.53 -4.69
N HIS A 44 -5.69 -15.90 -5.52
CA HIS A 44 -5.37 -17.28 -5.83
C HIS A 44 -4.70 -18.01 -4.66
N HIS A 45 -3.72 -17.37 -4.01
CA HIS A 45 -2.92 -18.00 -2.96
C HIS A 45 -3.53 -17.87 -1.57
N ILE A 46 -4.20 -16.75 -1.28
CA ILE A 46 -4.74 -16.40 0.04
C ILE A 46 -6.16 -15.81 -0.12
N PRO A 47 -7.14 -16.60 -0.57
CA PRO A 47 -8.46 -16.10 -0.98
C PRO A 47 -9.25 -15.39 0.12
N ASP A 48 -8.95 -15.73 1.39
CA ASP A 48 -9.61 -15.22 2.59
C ASP A 48 -8.83 -14.07 3.26
N ALA A 49 -7.75 -13.58 2.61
CA ALA A 49 -6.98 -12.45 3.11
C ALA A 49 -7.87 -11.23 3.36
N LYS A 50 -7.55 -10.50 4.44
CA LYS A 50 -8.08 -9.18 4.74
C LYS A 50 -7.07 -8.14 4.27
N LEU A 51 -7.51 -7.19 3.45
CA LEU A 51 -6.68 -6.19 2.79
C LEU A 51 -6.94 -4.81 3.40
N ILE A 52 -5.88 -4.06 3.67
CA ILE A 52 -5.96 -2.67 4.13
C ILE A 52 -5.21 -1.76 3.16
N ALA A 53 -5.90 -0.76 2.61
CA ALA A 53 -5.30 0.29 1.82
C ALA A 53 -5.33 1.61 2.61
N VAL A 54 -4.17 2.22 2.85
CA VAL A 54 -4.07 3.55 3.46
C VAL A 54 -3.82 4.59 2.37
N LEU A 55 -4.77 5.51 2.18
CA LEU A 55 -4.72 6.52 1.11
C LEU A 55 -4.37 7.89 1.68
N GLN A 56 -3.49 8.61 0.98
CA GLN A 56 -3.17 10.00 1.26
C GLN A 56 -3.83 10.91 0.22
N ASN A 57 -3.86 12.22 0.45
CA ASN A 57 -4.11 13.18 -0.61
C ASN A 57 -3.16 12.90 -1.80
N HIS A 58 -3.72 12.79 -3.01
CA HIS A 58 -2.98 12.38 -4.20
C HIS A 58 -1.86 13.37 -4.58
N VAL A 59 -2.06 14.67 -4.34
CA VAL A 59 -1.04 15.71 -4.59
C VAL A 59 0.10 15.59 -3.59
N GLU A 60 -0.22 15.52 -2.30
CA GLU A 60 0.79 15.36 -1.25
C GLU A 60 1.60 14.06 -1.42
N ARG A 61 0.92 12.97 -1.78
CA ARG A 61 1.58 11.69 -2.07
C ARG A 61 2.54 11.82 -3.25
N GLY A 62 2.10 12.43 -4.36
CA GLY A 62 2.93 12.64 -5.53
C GLY A 62 4.17 13.49 -5.22
N TYR A 63 3.99 14.56 -4.44
CA TYR A 63 5.09 15.41 -4.02
C TYR A 63 6.06 14.70 -3.05
N SER A 64 5.54 13.91 -2.12
CA SER A 64 6.38 13.09 -1.23
C SER A 64 7.23 12.07 -2.00
N ASP A 65 6.65 11.40 -3.00
CA ASP A 65 7.38 10.48 -3.86
C ASP A 65 8.47 11.20 -4.67
N PHE A 66 8.16 12.40 -5.17
CA PHE A 66 9.13 13.24 -5.87
C PHE A 66 10.30 13.62 -4.97
N LEU A 67 10.05 14.14 -3.77
CA LEU A 67 11.10 14.48 -2.79
C LEU A 67 11.96 13.27 -2.43
N PHE A 68 11.33 12.11 -2.24
CA PHE A 68 12.05 10.87 -1.97
C PHE A 68 12.95 10.46 -3.14
N SER A 69 12.48 10.63 -4.37
CA SER A 69 13.24 10.30 -5.56
C SER A 69 14.40 11.27 -5.83
N THR A 70 14.22 12.57 -5.57
CA THR A 70 15.26 13.59 -5.72
C THR A 70 16.34 13.45 -4.64
N ASP A 71 15.96 13.22 -3.38
CA ASP A 71 16.89 12.95 -2.26
C ASP A 71 17.82 11.76 -2.56
N ARG A 72 17.32 10.76 -3.31
CA ARG A 72 18.09 9.59 -3.72
C ARG A 72 18.81 9.73 -5.06
N ASN A 73 18.84 10.93 -5.64
CA ASN A 73 19.41 11.19 -6.97
C ASN A 73 18.83 10.27 -8.07
N SER A 74 17.59 9.80 -7.90
CA SER A 74 16.90 8.93 -8.85
C SER A 74 15.94 9.68 -9.77
N GLU A 75 15.58 10.91 -9.40
CA GLU A 75 14.84 11.85 -10.24
C GLU A 75 15.81 12.90 -10.80
N PRO A 76 16.05 12.94 -12.12
CA PRO A 76 16.93 13.93 -12.74
C PRO A 76 16.31 15.33 -12.88
N ILE A 77 14.99 15.48 -12.70
CA ILE A 77 14.27 16.75 -12.81
C ILE A 77 14.02 17.30 -11.40
N TYR A 78 14.57 18.46 -11.06
CA TYR A 78 14.46 19.04 -9.72
C TYR A 78 13.26 19.97 -9.53
N ASP A 79 12.47 20.21 -10.59
CA ASP A 79 11.18 20.89 -10.51
C ASP A 79 10.03 19.87 -10.54
N PHE A 80 9.12 19.96 -9.58
CA PHE A 80 8.03 18.99 -9.45
C PHE A 80 7.00 19.11 -10.59
N VAL A 81 6.73 20.32 -11.06
CA VAL A 81 5.78 20.55 -12.15
C VAL A 81 6.33 19.97 -13.44
N GLU A 82 7.60 20.24 -13.75
CA GLU A 82 8.30 19.65 -14.89
C GLU A 82 8.35 18.11 -14.81
N ALA A 83 8.58 17.55 -13.61
CA ALA A 83 8.57 16.10 -13.41
C ALA A 83 7.20 15.47 -13.73
N ILE A 84 6.10 16.13 -13.35
CA ILE A 84 4.73 15.70 -13.71
C ILE A 84 4.48 15.87 -15.22
N GLU A 85 4.85 17.00 -15.82
CA GLU A 85 4.63 17.24 -17.25
C GLU A 85 5.36 16.22 -18.13
N THR A 86 6.50 15.70 -17.66
CA THR A 86 7.25 14.64 -18.36
C THR A 86 6.71 13.23 -18.11
N GLU A 87 5.82 13.02 -17.13
CA GLU A 87 5.29 11.72 -16.73
C GLU A 87 4.67 10.95 -17.90
N SER A 88 3.84 11.60 -18.71
CA SER A 88 3.21 10.95 -19.87
C SER A 88 4.23 10.37 -20.86
N LYS A 89 5.35 11.09 -21.07
CA LYS A 89 6.46 10.61 -21.92
C LYS A 89 7.21 9.46 -21.26
N ARG A 90 7.40 9.50 -19.94
CA ARG A 90 8.04 8.42 -19.15
C ARG A 90 7.22 7.13 -19.22
N ILE A 91 5.91 7.23 -19.06
CA ILE A 91 4.98 6.09 -19.21
C ILE A 91 5.10 5.47 -20.60
N GLN A 92 5.09 6.29 -21.66
CA GLN A 92 5.23 5.80 -23.04
C GLN A 92 6.59 5.12 -23.30
N LYS A 93 7.64 5.54 -22.58
CA LYS A 93 8.97 4.93 -22.62
C LYS A 93 9.14 3.76 -21.65
N ASN A 94 8.06 3.27 -21.03
CA ASN A 94 8.08 2.17 -20.06
C ASN A 94 8.99 2.43 -18.85
N TYR A 95 9.07 3.68 -18.38
CA TYR A 95 9.74 3.97 -17.11
C TYR A 95 9.02 3.23 -15.99
N TRP A 96 9.78 2.94 -14.91
CA TRP A 96 9.19 2.31 -13.73
C TRP A 96 8.12 3.21 -13.11
N PHE A 97 7.08 2.61 -12.54
CA PHE A 97 5.95 3.37 -11.99
C PHE A 97 6.33 4.39 -10.92
N ARG A 98 7.52 4.25 -10.29
CA ARG A 98 8.05 5.19 -9.29
C ARG A 98 8.04 6.65 -9.77
N TRP A 99 8.17 6.89 -11.07
CA TRP A 99 8.12 8.24 -11.66
C TRP A 99 6.74 8.65 -12.18
N HIS A 100 5.70 7.88 -11.86
CA HIS A 100 4.32 8.16 -12.27
C HIS A 100 3.57 8.89 -11.14
N TYR A 101 4.04 10.09 -10.77
CA TYR A 101 3.59 10.87 -9.62
C TYR A 101 2.09 11.18 -9.63
N GLN A 102 1.53 11.51 -10.79
CA GLN A 102 0.11 11.75 -10.98
C GLN A 102 -0.68 10.45 -11.11
N GLN A 103 -0.22 9.51 -11.95
CA GLN A 103 -0.98 8.29 -12.28
C GLN A 103 -1.24 7.43 -11.04
N GLN A 104 -0.25 7.35 -10.14
CA GLN A 104 -0.38 6.63 -8.88
C GLN A 104 -1.42 7.25 -7.92
N GLY A 105 -1.82 8.51 -8.14
CA GLY A 105 -2.90 9.18 -7.40
C GLY A 105 -4.31 8.76 -7.80
N PHE A 106 -4.49 8.06 -8.94
CA PHE A 106 -5.80 7.58 -9.38
C PHE A 106 -6.22 6.30 -8.63
N TYR A 107 -6.53 6.43 -7.34
CA TYR A 107 -6.81 5.31 -6.44
C TYR A 107 -7.98 4.45 -6.88
N PHE A 108 -9.04 5.04 -7.45
CA PHE A 108 -10.21 4.28 -7.88
C PHE A 108 -9.84 3.12 -8.80
N ARG A 109 -8.98 3.36 -9.81
CA ARG A 109 -8.55 2.32 -10.76
C ARG A 109 -7.76 1.20 -10.08
N GLN A 110 -7.00 1.54 -9.04
CA GLN A 110 -6.12 0.62 -8.32
C GLN A 110 -6.94 -0.25 -7.35
N ILE A 111 -7.80 0.38 -6.56
CA ILE A 111 -8.59 -0.24 -5.50
C ILE A 111 -9.76 -1.05 -6.06
N LYS A 112 -10.40 -0.60 -7.14
CA LYS A 112 -11.54 -1.31 -7.75
C LYS A 112 -11.20 -2.77 -8.07
N ARG A 113 -9.97 -3.06 -8.50
CA ARG A 113 -9.53 -4.44 -8.82
C ARG A 113 -9.60 -5.40 -7.64
N HIS A 114 -9.42 -4.90 -6.42
CA HIS A 114 -9.56 -5.70 -5.21
C HIS A 114 -11.03 -5.90 -4.86
N PHE A 115 -11.86 -4.84 -4.93
CA PHE A 115 -13.31 -4.99 -4.73
C PHE A 115 -14.00 -5.86 -5.80
N ASP A 116 -13.42 -5.97 -6.99
CA ASP A 116 -13.92 -6.88 -8.04
C ASP A 116 -13.63 -8.37 -7.73
N LEU A 117 -12.72 -8.68 -6.80
CA LEU A 117 -12.25 -10.05 -6.49
C LEU A 117 -12.50 -10.48 -5.05
N PHE A 118 -12.61 -9.54 -4.12
CA PHE A 118 -12.76 -9.76 -2.68
C PHE A 118 -14.09 -9.21 -2.20
N LEU A 119 -14.62 -9.81 -1.12
CA LEU A 119 -15.83 -9.29 -0.49
C LEU A 119 -15.56 -7.89 0.09
N VAL A 120 -16.59 -7.06 0.16
CA VAL A 120 -16.49 -5.73 0.80
C VAL A 120 -16.00 -5.81 2.25
N THR A 121 -16.30 -6.92 2.94
CA THR A 121 -15.87 -7.22 4.31
C THR A 121 -14.40 -7.66 4.41
N GLN A 122 -13.73 -7.92 3.29
CA GLN A 122 -12.31 -8.27 3.23
C GLN A 122 -11.43 -7.09 2.83
N VAL A 123 -11.99 -5.93 2.47
CA VAL A 123 -11.21 -4.77 2.02
C VAL A 123 -11.54 -3.54 2.86
N ARG A 124 -10.54 -3.02 3.58
CA ARG A 124 -10.65 -1.78 4.35
C ARG A 124 -9.84 -0.68 3.67
N VAL A 125 -10.44 0.50 3.54
CA VAL A 125 -9.75 1.70 3.06
C VAL A 125 -9.70 2.71 4.21
N CYS A 126 -8.50 3.14 4.55
CA CYS A 126 -8.23 4.13 5.59
C CYS A 126 -7.65 5.40 4.98
N LEU A 127 -7.95 6.55 5.56
CA LEU A 127 -7.34 7.81 5.14
C LEU A 127 -6.17 8.17 6.06
N TYR A 128 -5.03 8.51 5.47
CA TYR A 128 -3.83 8.92 6.20
C TYR A 128 -4.07 10.18 7.06
N ALA A 129 -4.87 11.13 6.57
CA ALA A 129 -5.22 12.31 7.34
C ALA A 129 -6.01 11.97 8.62
N GLU A 130 -6.83 10.92 8.61
CA GLU A 130 -7.56 10.47 9.79
C GLU A 130 -6.65 9.78 10.80
N SER A 131 -5.69 8.98 10.33
CA SER A 131 -4.71 8.36 11.23
C SER A 131 -3.85 9.42 11.91
N LYS A 132 -3.51 10.53 11.24
CA LYS A 132 -2.84 11.68 11.86
C LYS A 132 -3.69 12.40 12.90
N LYS A 133 -5.00 12.50 12.67
CA LYS A 133 -5.92 13.21 13.58
C LYS A 133 -6.28 12.38 14.81
N ASN A 134 -6.46 11.07 14.65
CA ASN A 134 -6.87 10.18 15.72
C ASN A 134 -6.41 8.74 15.46
N THR A 135 -5.12 8.49 15.70
CA THR A 135 -4.49 7.17 15.55
C THR A 135 -5.26 6.09 16.29
N SER A 136 -5.66 6.33 17.54
CA SER A 136 -6.36 5.35 18.37
C SER A 136 -7.72 4.93 17.77
N LYS A 137 -8.46 5.85 17.15
CA LYS A 137 -9.71 5.51 16.46
C LYS A 137 -9.45 4.61 15.25
N VAL A 138 -8.46 4.94 14.43
CA VAL A 138 -8.12 4.15 13.23
C VAL A 138 -7.59 2.77 13.61
N LEU A 139 -6.75 2.67 14.66
CA LEU A 139 -6.26 1.38 15.14
C LEU A 139 -7.39 0.50 15.67
N ARG A 140 -8.31 1.05 16.47
CA ARG A 140 -9.49 0.29 16.94
C ARG A 140 -10.33 -0.25 15.79
N ASP A 141 -10.58 0.56 14.77
CA ASP A 141 -11.30 0.14 13.58
C ASP A 141 -10.57 -0.98 12.81
N ILE A 142 -9.24 -0.91 12.71
CA ILE A 142 -8.40 -1.97 12.13
C ILE A 142 -8.46 -3.26 12.97
N PHE A 143 -8.38 -3.15 14.30
CA PHE A 143 -8.46 -4.31 15.19
C PHE A 143 -9.82 -5.01 15.12
N GLN A 144 -10.91 -4.24 15.12
CA GLN A 144 -12.25 -4.76 14.89
C GLN A 144 -12.39 -5.44 13.53
N PHE A 145 -11.80 -4.84 12.48
CA PHE A 145 -11.76 -5.43 11.15
C PHE A 145 -11.04 -6.79 11.15
N PHE A 146 -9.94 -6.94 11.87
CA PHE A 146 -9.24 -8.22 12.04
C PHE A 146 -9.90 -9.16 13.07
N GLN A 147 -10.84 -8.68 13.88
CA GLN A 147 -11.45 -9.40 15.00
C GLN A 147 -10.43 -9.78 16.09
N VAL A 148 -9.51 -8.86 16.37
CA VAL A 148 -8.55 -8.95 17.48
C VAL A 148 -8.93 -7.97 18.58
N ASP A 149 -8.26 -8.05 19.73
CA ASP A 149 -8.49 -7.16 20.87
C ASP A 149 -8.34 -5.68 20.48
N ASP A 150 -9.45 -4.94 20.54
CA ASP A 150 -9.51 -3.52 20.21
C ASP A 150 -9.32 -2.61 21.44
N SER A 151 -9.06 -3.18 22.62
CA SER A 151 -8.74 -2.42 23.83
C SER A 151 -7.28 -1.95 23.87
N PHE A 152 -6.43 -2.43 22.95
CA PHE A 152 -5.04 -2.01 22.88
C PHE A 152 -4.89 -0.51 22.62
N ILE A 153 -4.17 0.17 23.52
CA ILE A 153 -3.83 1.58 23.40
C ILE A 153 -2.35 1.67 23.05
N SER A 154 -2.05 2.17 21.85
CA SER A 154 -0.69 2.49 21.44
C SER A 154 -0.20 3.70 22.24
N ASN A 155 0.85 3.51 23.05
CA ASN A 155 1.52 4.56 23.82
C ASN A 155 2.64 5.25 23.01
N SER A 156 2.49 5.36 21.70
CA SER A 156 3.49 6.08 20.89
C SER A 156 3.42 7.58 21.20
N PRO A 157 4.55 8.24 21.51
CA PRO A 157 4.62 9.67 21.78
C PRO A 157 4.24 10.53 20.57
#